data_AF-A0A4Y7PH29-F1
#
_entry.id   AF-A0A4Y7PH29-F1
#
_cell.length_a   1.000
_cell.length_b   1.000
_cell.length_c   1.000
_cell.angle_alpha   90.00
_cell.angle_beta   90.00
_cell.angle_gamma   90.00
#
_symmetry.space_group_name_H-M   'P 1'
#
loop_
_entity.id
_entity.type
_entity.pdbx_description
1 polymer ?
#
loop_
_entity_poly.entity_id
_entity_poly.type
_entity_poly.pdbx_seq_one_letter_code
_entity_poly.pdbx_strand_id
1 'polypeptide(L)'
;VSSKNVTLGVPRLTNSWRQSPCVLAKIVQTELAYTSLRAVTAAVETYYDPDPTTTIIEEDREFVDAFFAIPDHSKMLDRKMSMNYVASQIAGNFQADLFVVWSEDNAEKLVIRCMVLGGSDKYEDGVGSVEEDTFLRQLERTMLNSVALRVKGIDQVFLVNFDKAIIADSGSIAPQQVKEWVLETDGVNLKTVMCINGVDWRRMYSNSCVEIFNV
;
A
#
# COMPACT_ATOMS: atom_id res chain seq x y z
N VAL A 1 -27.32 12.54 -12.68
CA VAL A 1 -27.10 12.55 -11.22
C VAL A 1 -26.58 11.17 -10.86
N SER A 2 -25.27 11.03 -10.66
CA SER A 2 -24.64 9.73 -10.42
C SER A 2 -25.07 9.22 -9.05
N SER A 3 -25.60 7.99 -8.99
CA SER A 3 -26.08 7.31 -7.77
C SER A 3 -24.95 6.89 -6.81
N LYS A 4 -23.80 7.53 -6.89
CA LYS A 4 -22.58 7.13 -6.19
C LYS A 4 -22.36 8.12 -5.07
N ASN A 5 -22.53 7.62 -3.86
CA ASN A 5 -22.21 8.31 -2.64
C ASN A 5 -20.72 8.69 -2.66
N VAL A 6 -20.42 9.84 -2.05
CA VAL A 6 -19.11 10.37 -1.65
C VAL A 6 -18.50 11.38 -2.62
N THR A 7 -18.75 12.65 -2.30
CA THR A 7 -18.00 13.80 -2.81
C THR A 7 -16.69 13.84 -2.02
N LEU A 8 -15.56 13.67 -2.69
CA LEU A 8 -14.26 13.75 -2.05
C LEU A 8 -13.67 15.14 -2.18
N GLY A 9 -13.03 15.53 -1.12
CA GLY A 9 -12.17 16.68 -1.12
C GLY A 9 -11.04 16.66 -2.11
N VAL A 10 -11.04 17.69 -2.95
CA VAL A 10 -9.99 17.94 -3.92
C VAL A 10 -8.74 18.35 -3.17
N PRO A 11 -7.61 17.73 -3.46
CA PRO A 11 -6.36 18.41 -3.33
C PRO A 11 -6.14 19.58 -4.28
N ARG A 12 -6.09 20.84 -3.80
CA ARG A 12 -5.25 21.80 -4.52
C ARG A 12 -3.80 21.39 -4.32
N LEU A 13 -3.25 20.89 -5.42
CA LEU A 13 -1.85 21.02 -5.76
C LEU A 13 -1.35 22.42 -5.39
N THR A 14 -0.38 22.50 -4.48
CA THR A 14 0.40 23.73 -4.30
C THR A 14 1.15 23.99 -5.61
N ASN A 15 1.17 25.25 -6.06
CA ASN A 15 1.75 25.71 -7.34
C ASN A 15 3.27 25.47 -7.50
N SER A 16 3.89 24.54 -6.76
CA SER A 16 5.34 24.51 -6.59
C SER A 16 6.12 23.43 -7.35
N TRP A 17 5.50 22.56 -8.18
CA TRP A 17 6.29 21.53 -8.89
C TRP A 17 5.91 21.29 -10.35
N ARG A 18 6.95 21.05 -11.15
CA ARG A 18 7.07 20.96 -12.61
C ARG A 18 6.30 19.81 -13.30
N GLN A 19 5.32 19.19 -12.66
CA GLN A 19 4.59 18.03 -13.21
C GLN A 19 3.16 18.40 -13.61
N SER A 20 2.69 17.84 -14.73
CA SER A 20 1.33 18.02 -15.23
C SER A 20 0.30 17.62 -14.16
N PRO A 21 -0.77 18.40 -13.92
CA PRO A 21 -1.76 18.15 -12.84
C PRO A 21 -2.35 16.73 -12.83
N CYS A 22 -2.47 16.11 -14.00
CA CYS A 22 -2.95 14.74 -14.18
C CYS A 22 -2.02 13.68 -13.54
N VAL A 23 -0.70 13.88 -13.59
CA VAL A 23 0.27 12.91 -13.05
C VAL A 23 0.16 12.83 -11.54
N LEU A 24 0.07 13.99 -10.88
CA LEU A 24 -0.05 14.01 -9.43
C LEU A 24 -1.41 13.49 -8.96
N ALA A 25 -2.49 13.81 -9.68
CA ALA A 25 -3.82 13.26 -9.36
C ALA A 25 -3.82 11.71 -9.41
N LYS A 26 -3.11 11.11 -10.37
CA LYS A 26 -2.93 9.65 -10.43
C LYS A 26 -2.10 9.10 -9.27
N ILE A 27 -1.04 9.79 -8.85
CA ILE A 27 -0.23 9.38 -7.70
C ILE A 27 -1.10 9.34 -6.42
N VAL A 28 -1.87 10.40 -6.17
CA VAL A 28 -2.76 10.48 -5.01
C VAL A 28 -3.90 9.46 -5.12
N GLN A 29 -4.42 9.21 -6.33
CA GLN A 29 -5.40 8.15 -6.58
C GLN A 29 -4.87 6.77 -6.13
N THR A 30 -3.63 6.42 -6.51
CA THR A 30 -2.99 5.15 -6.13
C THR A 30 -2.65 5.09 -4.64
N GLU A 31 -2.40 6.23 -4.00
CA GLU A 31 -2.13 6.30 -2.55
C GLU A 31 -3.40 6.11 -1.71
N LEU A 32 -4.54 6.59 -2.21
CA LEU A 32 -5.84 6.52 -1.54
C LEU A 32 -6.55 5.18 -1.70
N ALA A 33 -6.43 4.55 -2.87
CA ALA A 33 -7.17 3.33 -3.17
C ALA A 33 -6.75 2.19 -2.24
N TYR A 34 -7.69 1.64 -1.48
CA TYR A 34 -7.43 0.48 -0.63
C TYR A 34 -6.87 -0.66 -1.47
N THR A 35 -5.74 -1.18 -1.01
CA THR A 35 -5.07 -2.32 -1.60
C THR A 35 -4.66 -3.24 -0.46
N SER A 36 -5.16 -4.47 -0.49
CA SER A 36 -4.75 -5.52 0.45
C SER A 36 -3.61 -6.33 -0.16
N LEU A 37 -2.80 -6.96 0.68
CA LEU A 37 -1.77 -7.89 0.21
C LEU A 37 -2.40 -8.99 -0.67
N ARG A 38 -3.55 -9.53 -0.26
CA ARG A 38 -4.35 -10.49 -1.05
C ARG A 38 -4.62 -10.04 -2.49
N ALA A 39 -4.88 -8.75 -2.72
CA ALA A 39 -5.20 -8.25 -4.06
C ALA A 39 -3.97 -8.20 -4.99
N VAL A 40 -2.77 -8.13 -4.41
CA VAL A 40 -1.50 -8.02 -5.16
C VAL A 40 -0.80 -9.37 -5.28
N THR A 41 -0.98 -10.26 -4.30
CA THR A 41 -0.35 -11.58 -4.29
C THR A 41 -0.96 -12.49 -5.36
N ALA A 42 -0.11 -13.00 -6.25
CA ALA A 42 -0.52 -13.96 -7.29
C ALA A 42 -0.66 -15.39 -6.72
N ALA A 43 0.29 -15.83 -5.91
CA ALA A 43 0.32 -17.14 -5.28
C ALA A 43 1.06 -17.07 -3.94
N VAL A 44 0.76 -18.03 -3.05
CA VAL A 44 1.52 -18.28 -1.82
C VAL A 44 1.90 -19.74 -1.79
N GLU A 45 3.16 -20.01 -1.50
CA GLU A 45 3.73 -21.35 -1.47
C GLU A 45 4.55 -21.52 -0.18
N THR A 46 4.47 -22.69 0.42
CA THR A 46 5.18 -23.03 1.65
C THR A 46 6.23 -24.09 1.33
N TYR A 47 7.49 -23.75 1.60
CA TYR A 47 8.63 -24.64 1.40
C TYR A 47 9.30 -24.96 2.73
N TYR A 48 9.76 -26.20 2.88
CA TYR A 48 10.67 -26.57 3.95
C TYR A 48 12.11 -26.31 3.47
N ASP A 49 12.76 -25.30 4.04
CA ASP A 49 14.15 -24.92 3.73
C ASP A 49 14.97 -25.00 5.03
N PRO A 50 15.90 -25.97 5.17
CA PRO A 50 16.60 -26.21 6.43
C PRO A 50 17.71 -25.19 6.71
N ASP A 51 18.21 -24.49 5.69
CA ASP A 51 19.24 -23.46 5.83
C ASP A 51 18.62 -22.07 5.60
N PRO A 52 18.69 -21.14 6.58
CA PRO A 52 18.15 -19.79 6.41
C PRO A 52 19.05 -18.87 5.56
N THR A 53 20.31 -19.25 5.30
CA THR A 53 21.29 -18.42 4.58
C THR A 53 21.41 -18.76 3.11
N THR A 54 21.04 -19.99 2.73
CA THR A 54 21.00 -20.45 1.35
C THR A 54 19.59 -20.94 1.02
N THR A 55 19.35 -21.37 -0.21
CA THR A 55 18.04 -21.92 -0.55
C THR A 55 18.11 -23.07 -1.55
N ILE A 56 17.17 -24.01 -1.39
CA ILE A 56 16.93 -25.11 -2.33
C ILE A 56 16.21 -24.66 -3.61
N ILE A 57 15.59 -23.48 -3.61
CA ILE A 57 14.84 -22.95 -4.76
C ILE A 57 15.83 -22.29 -5.71
N GLU A 58 16.08 -22.91 -6.86
CA GLU A 58 17.07 -22.41 -7.83
C GLU A 58 16.76 -20.99 -8.32
N GLU A 59 15.48 -20.67 -8.52
CA GLU A 59 15.04 -19.35 -9.01
C GLU A 59 15.33 -18.22 -8.02
N ASP A 60 15.33 -18.51 -6.71
CA ASP A 60 15.50 -17.49 -5.67
C ASP A 60 16.95 -17.30 -5.24
N ARG A 61 17.82 -18.24 -5.61
CA ARG A 61 19.18 -18.34 -5.10
C ARG A 61 19.99 -17.07 -5.32
N GLU A 62 19.90 -16.48 -6.51
CA GLU A 62 20.69 -15.30 -6.88
C GLU A 62 20.38 -14.10 -5.96
N PHE A 63 19.10 -13.83 -5.68
CA PHE A 63 18.74 -12.67 -4.85
C PHE A 63 18.92 -12.96 -3.35
N VAL A 64 18.73 -14.19 -2.91
CA VAL A 64 18.97 -14.58 -1.51
C VAL A 64 20.46 -14.46 -1.18
N ASP A 65 21.34 -15.00 -2.03
CA ASP A 65 22.79 -14.90 -1.86
C ASP A 65 23.25 -13.43 -1.88
N ALA A 66 22.71 -12.61 -2.79
CA ALA A 66 22.99 -11.17 -2.85
C ALA A 66 22.51 -10.43 -1.60
N PHE A 67 21.35 -10.78 -1.06
CA PHE A 67 20.79 -10.16 0.15
C PHE A 67 21.71 -10.37 1.36
N PHE A 68 22.22 -11.59 1.57
CA PHE A 68 23.12 -11.90 2.68
C PHE A 68 24.57 -11.43 2.46
N ALA A 69 24.98 -11.19 1.21
CA ALA A 69 26.29 -10.63 0.90
C ALA A 69 26.43 -9.15 1.33
N ILE A 70 25.32 -8.43 1.53
CA ILE A 70 25.32 -7.01 1.92
C ILE A 70 25.11 -6.90 3.45
N PRO A 71 26.13 -6.50 4.24
CA PRO A 71 26.04 -6.51 5.70
C PRO A 71 25.21 -5.37 6.33
N ASP A 72 24.72 -4.40 5.54
CA ASP A 72 24.00 -3.22 6.04
C ASP A 72 22.63 -3.05 5.37
N HIS A 73 21.67 -3.84 5.86
CA HIS A 73 20.28 -3.89 5.37
C HIS A 73 19.47 -2.60 5.61
N SER A 74 19.99 -1.66 6.42
CA SER A 74 19.27 -0.44 6.81
C SER A 74 19.18 0.62 5.70
N LYS A 75 20.03 0.54 4.67
CA LYS A 75 20.20 1.60 3.66
C LYS A 75 19.32 1.46 2.41
N MET A 76 18.51 0.40 2.30
CA MET A 76 17.69 0.16 1.11
C MET A 76 16.30 0.82 1.15
N LEU A 77 15.95 1.55 2.22
CA LEU A 77 14.59 1.95 2.62
C LEU A 77 13.90 3.10 1.83
N ASP A 78 14.57 3.78 0.90
CA ASP A 78 13.99 4.95 0.23
C ASP A 78 13.61 4.70 -1.22
N ARG A 79 12.36 4.26 -1.47
CA ARG A 79 11.64 4.45 -2.76
C ARG A 79 10.15 4.15 -2.66
N LYS A 80 9.33 5.13 -3.07
CA LYS A 80 7.86 5.05 -3.09
C LYS A 80 7.39 3.94 -4.03
N MET A 81 6.71 2.94 -3.47
CA MET A 81 6.12 1.76 -4.14
C MET A 81 7.12 0.79 -4.78
N SER A 82 8.15 0.44 -4.01
CA SER A 82 9.07 -0.67 -4.27
C SER A 82 8.62 -1.93 -3.52
N MET A 83 9.14 -3.11 -3.89
CA MET A 83 9.02 -4.37 -3.13
C MET A 83 9.36 -4.19 -1.65
N ASN A 84 10.30 -3.29 -1.38
CA ASN A 84 10.65 -2.89 -0.01
C ASN A 84 9.46 -2.30 0.77
N TYR A 85 8.62 -1.47 0.15
CA TYR A 85 7.43 -0.95 0.83
C TYR A 85 6.49 -2.09 1.27
N VAL A 86 6.29 -3.08 0.41
CA VAL A 86 5.45 -4.24 0.74
C VAL A 86 6.10 -5.06 1.86
N ALA A 87 7.40 -5.34 1.76
CA ALA A 87 8.16 -6.04 2.77
C ALA A 87 8.13 -5.32 4.14
N SER A 88 8.22 -3.99 4.15
CA SER A 88 8.18 -3.20 5.39
C SER A 88 6.79 -3.15 6.02
N GLN A 89 5.72 -3.17 5.24
CA GLN A 89 4.36 -3.33 5.77
C GLN A 89 4.14 -4.72 6.37
N ILE A 90 4.67 -5.77 5.75
CA ILE A 90 4.60 -7.14 6.28
C ILE A 90 5.41 -7.22 7.57
N ALA A 91 6.68 -6.82 7.56
CA ALA A 91 7.53 -6.82 8.74
C ALA A 91 6.98 -5.93 9.87
N GLY A 92 6.36 -4.79 9.55
CA GLY A 92 5.73 -3.91 10.54
C GLY A 92 4.52 -4.55 11.24
N ASN A 93 3.74 -5.36 10.53
CA ASN A 93 2.56 -6.05 11.08
C ASN A 93 2.93 -7.26 11.95
N PHE A 94 4.03 -7.94 11.65
CA PHE A 94 4.46 -9.18 12.32
C PHE A 94 5.75 -9.03 13.16
N GLN A 95 6.31 -7.83 13.21
CA GLN A 95 7.43 -7.37 14.03
C GLN A 95 8.59 -8.36 14.13
N ALA A 96 8.69 -9.07 15.26
CA ALA A 96 9.82 -9.93 15.61
C ALA A 96 9.62 -11.39 15.16
N ASP A 97 8.43 -11.76 14.70
CA ASP A 97 8.09 -13.16 14.42
C ASP A 97 8.48 -13.58 13.00
N LEU A 98 8.77 -12.61 12.11
CA LEU A 98 9.11 -12.86 10.72
C LEU A 98 10.41 -12.18 10.31
N PHE A 99 11.28 -12.96 9.66
CA PHE A 99 12.37 -12.45 8.86
C PHE A 99 11.93 -12.39 7.40
N VAL A 100 11.99 -11.20 6.80
CA VAL A 100 11.48 -10.96 5.45
C VAL A 100 12.64 -10.69 4.50
N VAL A 101 12.72 -11.47 3.43
CA VAL A 101 13.66 -11.28 2.31
C VAL A 101 12.83 -11.03 1.05
N TRP A 102 13.26 -10.10 0.21
CA TRP A 102 12.52 -9.76 -1.00
C TRP A 102 13.47 -9.61 -2.19
N SER A 103 12.93 -9.86 -3.38
CA SER A 103 13.60 -9.63 -4.65
C SER A 103 13.64 -8.14 -5.01
N GLU A 104 14.57 -7.76 -5.90
CA GLU A 104 14.64 -6.41 -6.45
C GLU A 104 13.45 -6.09 -7.39
N ASP A 105 13.11 -4.81 -7.52
CA ASP A 105 11.97 -4.36 -8.33
C ASP A 105 12.07 -4.68 -9.84
N ASN A 106 13.28 -4.97 -10.33
CA ASN A 106 13.58 -5.31 -11.71
C ASN A 106 13.64 -6.83 -11.98
N ALA A 107 13.41 -7.67 -10.96
CA ALA A 107 13.39 -9.12 -11.11
C ALA A 107 12.24 -9.57 -12.02
N GLU A 108 12.43 -10.67 -12.76
CA GLU A 108 11.39 -11.23 -13.63
C GLU A 108 10.17 -11.69 -12.82
N LYS A 109 10.42 -12.25 -11.63
CA LYS A 109 9.40 -12.62 -10.66
C LYS A 109 9.61 -11.84 -9.36
N LEU A 110 8.57 -11.14 -8.93
CA LEU A 110 8.56 -10.42 -7.66
C LEU A 110 8.21 -11.39 -6.52
N VAL A 111 9.24 -11.87 -5.84
CA VAL A 111 9.15 -12.81 -4.72
C VAL A 111 9.42 -12.10 -3.39
N ILE A 112 8.60 -12.41 -2.38
CA ILE A 112 8.83 -12.08 -0.96
C ILE A 112 8.85 -13.38 -0.18
N ARG A 113 9.95 -13.65 0.51
CA ARG A 113 10.13 -14.79 1.40
C ARG A 113 9.97 -14.33 2.84
N CYS A 114 9.08 -14.99 3.56
CA CYS A 114 8.89 -14.78 4.99
C CYS A 114 9.34 -16.04 5.72
N MET A 115 10.33 -15.92 6.59
CA MET A 115 10.82 -16.99 7.46
C MET A 115 10.33 -16.73 8.88
N VAL A 116 9.77 -17.74 9.54
CA VAL A 116 9.29 -17.60 10.91
C VAL A 116 10.48 -17.65 11.87
N LEU A 117 10.65 -16.58 12.65
CA LEU A 117 11.67 -16.46 13.70
C LEU A 117 11.08 -16.98 15.03
N GLY A 118 10.98 -18.30 15.17
CA GLY A 118 10.45 -18.88 16.40
C GLY A 118 10.17 -20.37 16.26
N GLY A 119 10.98 -21.18 16.95
CA GLY A 119 10.83 -22.64 16.96
C GLY A 119 12.07 -23.42 17.43
N SER A 120 13.00 -22.81 18.16
CA SER A 120 14.20 -23.53 18.64
C SER A 120 14.00 -24.29 19.95
N ASP A 121 12.80 -24.28 20.54
CA ASP A 121 12.52 -25.03 21.76
C ASP A 121 11.29 -25.93 21.57
N LYS A 122 11.57 -27.23 21.44
CA LYS A 122 10.64 -28.37 21.19
C LYS A 122 10.36 -28.44 19.68
N TYR A 123 10.63 -29.52 18.96
CA TYR A 123 10.05 -30.85 19.13
C TYR A 123 11.00 -31.94 18.60
N GLU A 124 11.40 -32.86 19.47
CA GLU A 124 11.58 -34.27 19.08
C GLU A 124 10.17 -34.90 18.95
N ASP A 125 10.01 -35.82 18.00
CA ASP A 125 8.81 -36.58 17.61
C ASP A 125 7.79 -35.93 16.65
N GLY A 126 7.52 -36.69 15.56
CA GLY A 126 6.71 -36.35 14.39
C GLY A 126 5.21 -36.10 14.60
N VAL A 127 4.79 -35.65 15.79
CA VAL A 127 3.45 -35.11 16.08
C VAL A 127 3.42 -33.58 15.90
N GLY A 128 4.58 -32.89 15.94
CA GLY A 128 4.67 -31.44 15.76
C GLY A 128 4.41 -30.92 14.34
N SER A 129 4.55 -31.77 13.31
CA SER A 129 4.44 -31.34 11.90
C SER A 129 3.02 -30.93 11.47
N VAL A 130 1.99 -31.54 12.07
CA VAL A 130 0.58 -31.21 11.78
C VAL A 130 0.17 -29.88 12.43
N GLU A 131 0.70 -29.60 13.61
CA GLU A 131 0.48 -28.32 14.30
C GLU A 131 1.17 -27.17 13.55
N GLU A 132 2.36 -27.43 13.00
CA GLU A 132 3.13 -26.45 12.23
C GLU A 132 2.50 -26.13 10.86
N ASP A 133 2.04 -27.12 10.08
CA ASP A 133 1.33 -26.85 8.81
C ASP A 133 0.02 -26.07 9.07
N THR A 134 -0.69 -26.40 10.15
CA THR A 134 -1.91 -25.68 10.54
C THR A 134 -1.59 -24.23 10.90
N PHE A 135 -0.49 -24.00 11.63
CA PHE A 135 -0.01 -22.67 11.96
C PHE A 135 0.37 -21.86 10.71
N LEU A 136 1.14 -22.43 9.78
CA LEU A 136 1.56 -21.75 8.56
C LEU A 136 0.37 -21.37 7.68
N ARG A 137 -0.65 -22.24 7.57
CA ARG A 137 -1.91 -21.90 6.87
C ARG A 137 -2.69 -20.79 7.57
N GLN A 138 -2.66 -20.74 8.90
CA GLN A 138 -3.30 -19.66 9.65
C GLN A 138 -2.54 -18.34 9.49
N LEU A 139 -1.21 -18.38 9.49
CA LEU A 139 -0.34 -17.24 9.24
C LEU A 139 -0.58 -16.69 7.83
N GLU A 140 -0.61 -17.55 6.80
CA GLU A 140 -0.94 -17.19 5.41
C GLU A 140 -2.27 -16.41 5.35
N ARG A 141 -3.34 -16.99 5.90
CA ARG A 141 -4.67 -16.36 5.89
C ARG A 141 -4.67 -15.02 6.61
N THR A 142 -3.99 -14.95 7.75
CA THR A 142 -3.89 -13.74 8.56
C THR A 142 -3.12 -12.66 7.82
N MET A 143 -1.99 -13.00 7.20
CA MET A 143 -1.14 -12.07 6.44
C MET A 143 -1.90 -11.49 5.25
N LEU A 144 -2.54 -12.32 4.43
CA LEU A 144 -3.29 -11.88 3.26
C LEU A 144 -4.48 -10.97 3.60
N ASN A 145 -5.12 -11.17 4.76
CA ASN A 145 -6.30 -10.40 5.17
C ASN A 145 -5.98 -9.15 6.01
N SER A 146 -4.95 -9.20 6.84
CA SER A 146 -4.67 -8.13 7.82
C SER A 146 -3.77 -7.03 7.26
N VAL A 147 -2.83 -7.40 6.37
CA VAL A 147 -1.85 -6.48 5.77
C VAL A 147 -2.54 -5.63 4.71
N ALA A 148 -2.71 -4.36 5.06
CA ALA A 148 -3.17 -3.33 4.13
C ALA A 148 -1.95 -2.56 3.63
N LEU A 149 -1.83 -2.43 2.31
CA LEU A 149 -0.77 -1.67 1.66
C LEU A 149 -1.15 -0.20 1.46
N ARG A 150 -2.42 0.15 1.65
CA ARG A 150 -2.98 1.50 1.46
C ARG A 150 -4.11 1.77 2.46
N VAL A 151 -4.69 2.97 2.38
CA VAL A 151 -5.67 3.48 3.35
C VAL A 151 -6.88 2.55 3.47
N LYS A 152 -7.14 2.06 4.69
CA LYS A 152 -8.34 1.26 5.01
C LYS A 152 -9.59 2.14 4.95
N GLY A 153 -10.71 1.56 4.54
CA GLY A 153 -12.01 2.25 4.51
C GLY A 153 -12.25 3.10 3.27
N ILE A 154 -11.41 2.99 2.24
CA ILE A 154 -11.54 3.66 0.94
C ILE A 154 -11.41 2.61 -0.16
N ASP A 155 -12.52 2.02 -0.58
CA ASP A 155 -12.51 0.85 -1.46
C ASP A 155 -12.10 1.20 -2.90
N GLN A 156 -12.59 2.32 -3.44
CA GLN A 156 -12.28 2.74 -4.81
C GLN A 156 -12.09 4.25 -4.91
N VAL A 157 -11.30 4.68 -5.91
CA VAL A 157 -11.04 6.09 -6.20
C VAL A 157 -11.17 6.35 -7.69
N PHE A 158 -12.04 7.29 -8.05
CA PHE A 158 -12.31 7.72 -9.40
C PHE A 158 -11.71 9.09 -9.66
N LEU A 159 -11.16 9.27 -10.86
CA LEU A 159 -10.61 10.54 -11.31
C LEU A 159 -11.62 11.23 -12.22
N VAL A 160 -12.10 12.41 -11.83
CA VAL A 160 -13.17 13.15 -12.50
C VAL A 160 -12.66 14.56 -12.87
N ASN A 161 -13.13 15.09 -14.00
CA ASN A 161 -12.89 16.50 -14.35
C ASN A 161 -14.06 17.35 -13.85
N PHE A 162 -13.74 18.43 -13.16
CA PHE A 162 -14.71 19.40 -12.67
C PHE A 162 -14.44 20.77 -13.31
N ASP A 163 -15.49 21.39 -13.83
CA ASP A 163 -15.40 22.72 -14.43
C ASP A 163 -15.47 23.79 -13.33
N LYS A 164 -14.35 24.48 -13.10
CA LYS A 164 -14.24 25.52 -12.08
C LYS A 164 -14.47 26.90 -12.67
N ALA A 165 -15.43 27.62 -12.11
CA ALA A 165 -15.59 29.04 -12.35
C ALA A 165 -14.47 29.82 -11.64
N ILE A 166 -13.80 30.70 -12.39
CA ILE A 166 -12.76 31.59 -11.87
C ILE A 166 -13.31 33.01 -11.90
N ILE A 167 -13.00 33.81 -10.89
CA ILE A 167 -13.30 35.25 -10.90
C ILE A 167 -12.15 35.94 -11.63
N ALA A 168 -12.46 36.65 -12.71
CA ALA A 168 -11.49 37.45 -13.44
C ALA A 168 -11.08 38.69 -12.65
N ASP A 169 -9.94 39.29 -12.99
CA ASP A 169 -9.43 40.50 -12.33
C ASP A 169 -10.42 41.69 -12.40
N SER A 170 -11.35 41.66 -13.36
CA SER A 170 -12.46 42.60 -13.52
C SER A 170 -13.62 42.39 -12.53
N GLY A 171 -13.57 41.38 -11.67
CA GLY A 171 -14.64 41.02 -10.73
C GLY A 171 -15.80 40.23 -11.34
N SER A 172 -15.79 40.00 -12.66
CA SER A 172 -16.76 39.15 -13.36
C SER A 172 -16.34 37.67 -13.33
N ILE A 173 -17.29 36.75 -13.44
CA ILE A 173 -16.96 35.33 -13.66
C ILE A 173 -16.29 35.21 -15.03
N ALA A 174 -15.09 34.64 -15.06
CA ALA A 174 -14.37 34.40 -16.29
C ALA A 174 -15.20 33.47 -17.19
N PRO A 175 -15.37 33.80 -18.48
CA PRO A 175 -16.14 32.97 -19.40
C PRO A 175 -15.49 31.60 -19.64
N GLN A 176 -14.17 31.52 -19.43
CA GLN A 176 -13.42 30.29 -19.56
C GLN A 176 -13.40 29.54 -18.23
N GLN A 177 -14.19 28.46 -18.17
CA GLN A 177 -14.09 27.49 -17.08
C GLN A 177 -12.78 26.73 -17.20
N VAL A 178 -12.08 26.59 -16.08
CA VAL A 178 -10.85 25.78 -16.02
C VAL A 178 -11.22 24.39 -15.54
N LYS A 179 -10.78 23.37 -16.27
CA LYS A 179 -10.93 21.98 -15.87
C LYS A 179 -9.96 21.66 -14.74
N GLU A 180 -10.49 21.27 -13.59
CA GLU A 180 -9.76 20.81 -12.43
C GLU A 180 -9.95 19.29 -12.27
N TRP A 181 -8.87 18.57 -11.97
CA TRP A 181 -8.95 17.16 -11.64
C TRP A 181 -9.39 16.98 -10.18
N VAL A 182 -10.42 16.19 -9.97
CA VAL A 182 -11.02 15.88 -8.68
C VAL A 182 -11.00 14.37 -8.50
N LEU A 183 -10.71 13.92 -7.29
CA LEU A 183 -10.84 12.52 -6.92
C LEU A 183 -12.22 12.33 -6.27
N GLU A 184 -12.91 11.24 -6.59
CA GLU A 184 -14.13 10.77 -5.92
C GLU A 184 -13.82 9.41 -5.29
N THR A 185 -14.10 9.19 -4.00
CA THR A 185 -13.87 7.87 -3.37
C THR A 185 -15.15 7.12 -3.17
N ASP A 186 -15.06 5.82 -3.00
CA ASP A 186 -16.08 5.02 -2.35
C ASP A 186 -15.54 4.60 -0.98
N GLY A 187 -16.11 5.13 0.11
CA GLY A 187 -15.66 4.85 1.48
C GLY A 187 -15.65 6.06 2.42
N VAL A 188 -15.27 5.82 3.68
CA VAL A 188 -15.23 6.78 4.79
C VAL A 188 -13.93 6.62 5.57
N ASN A 189 -12.99 7.56 5.41
CA ASN A 189 -11.81 7.71 6.26
C ASN A 189 -11.18 9.11 6.15
N LEU A 190 -11.99 10.15 6.31
CA LEU A 190 -11.66 11.55 6.09
C LEU A 190 -10.43 11.99 6.89
N LYS A 191 -10.31 11.52 8.14
CA LYS A 191 -9.17 11.80 9.02
C LYS A 191 -7.83 11.42 8.38
N THR A 192 -7.75 10.23 7.78
CA THR A 192 -6.52 9.75 7.15
C THR A 192 -6.27 10.48 5.83
N VAL A 193 -7.34 10.71 5.05
CA VAL A 193 -7.24 11.40 3.75
C VAL A 193 -6.73 12.84 3.90
N MET A 194 -7.15 13.55 4.95
CA MET A 194 -6.69 14.91 5.24
C MET A 194 -5.18 15.01 5.47
N CYS A 195 -4.54 13.93 5.90
CA CYS A 195 -3.10 13.89 6.19
C CYS A 195 -2.23 13.52 4.98
N ILE A 196 -2.83 13.22 3.83
CA ILE A 196 -2.07 12.78 2.65
C ILE A 196 -1.44 13.96 1.93
N ASN A 197 -0.20 13.76 1.49
CA ASN A 197 0.56 14.78 0.79
C ASN A 197 0.00 15.03 -0.59
N GLY A 198 -0.20 16.30 -0.92
CA GLY A 198 -0.92 16.66 -2.13
C GLY A 198 -2.40 16.33 -2.00
N VAL A 199 -2.97 16.38 -0.77
CA VAL A 199 -4.39 16.61 -0.42
C VAL A 199 -4.59 18.02 0.17
N ASP A 200 -5.68 18.70 -0.20
CA ASP A 200 -6.07 20.04 0.28
C ASP A 200 -7.30 19.86 1.15
N TRP A 201 -7.00 19.74 2.42
CA TRP A 201 -7.94 19.60 3.51
C TRP A 201 -9.00 20.72 3.56
N ARG A 202 -8.72 21.93 3.03
CA ARG A 202 -9.67 23.07 3.11
C ARG A 202 -10.88 22.93 2.21
N ARG A 203 -10.76 22.14 1.15
CA ARG A 203 -11.84 21.89 0.18
C ARG A 203 -12.33 20.47 0.25
N MET A 204 -12.18 19.84 1.42
CA MET A 204 -12.69 18.50 1.62
C MET A 204 -14.15 18.47 2.00
N TYR A 205 -14.85 17.51 1.41
CA TYR A 205 -16.24 17.22 1.69
C TYR A 205 -16.35 15.71 1.98
N SER A 206 -17.35 15.36 2.77
CA SER A 206 -17.83 13.99 2.98
C SER A 206 -19.34 14.06 3.06
N ASN A 207 -20.00 12.97 2.68
CA ASN A 207 -21.45 12.80 2.84
C ASN A 207 -21.82 12.17 4.19
N SER A 208 -20.84 11.71 4.97
CA SER A 208 -21.06 11.13 6.29
C SER A 208 -20.97 12.21 7.37
N CYS A 209 -22.14 12.67 7.85
CA CYS A 209 -22.19 13.66 8.94
C CYS A 209 -21.53 13.15 10.23
N VAL A 210 -21.59 11.83 10.48
CA VAL A 210 -20.96 11.19 11.64
C VAL A 210 -19.44 11.27 11.54
N GLU A 211 -18.90 11.05 10.35
CA GLU A 211 -17.46 11.19 10.10
C GLU A 211 -17.02 12.63 10.29
N ILE A 212 -17.75 13.61 9.71
CA ILE A 212 -17.43 15.03 9.86
C ILE A 212 -17.43 15.45 11.34
N PHE A 213 -18.33 14.90 12.15
CA PHE A 213 -18.40 15.19 13.58
C PHE A 213 -17.25 14.57 14.39
N ASN A 214 -16.74 13.43 13.96
CA ASN A 214 -15.72 12.65 14.69
C ASN A 214 -14.27 12.97 14.27
N VAL A 215 -14.07 13.81 13.26
CA VAL A 215 -12.76 14.21 12.72
C VAL A 215 -12.13 15.32 13.55
#